data_AF-A0A3N5GPB2-F1
#
_entry.id   AF-A0A3N5GPB2-F1
#
_cell.length_a   1.000
_cell.length_b   1.000
_cell.length_c   1.000
_cell.angle_alpha   90.00
_cell.angle_beta   90.00
_cell.angle_gamma   90.00
#
_symmetry.space_group_name_H-M   'P 1'
#
loop_
_entity.id
_entity.type
_entity.pdbx_description
1 polymer ?
#
loop_
_entity_poly.entity_id
_entity_poly.type
_entity_poly.pdbx_seq_one_letter_code
_entity_poly.pdbx_strand_id
1 'polypeptide(L)'
;PNVGPAMLRDSDDPRIMRLLAQALSTLPRIEGNASLAGEDGIHWKVIRESAALVRYVTDHSPGSIGTFNFTGTAMLRPHAPFYPGAYHTGAGRQFSIGFEGASVVQEVFSRAHGDFDGTRTELTKELTVHAKVAESIGQKVAAARRWTFMGVDATPAPLGDVSIAAAIESYTGARFGSSGTMTAALIITTAVKAVPVKQVGYSGLMVPVMEDKVLARRWGEGAFNIDSLLAYSSVCGTGLDTIPLPGDVSEEQLVRIFGDTASLAWKWRKPMSARLQPVKGKKPGDQTEFNDPYLFNTTIRPLP
;
A
#
# COMPACT_ATOMS: atom_id res chain seq x y z
N PRO A 1 -16.93 1.48 -3.60
CA PRO A 1 -16.59 2.82 -4.10
C PRO A 1 -15.63 3.51 -3.15
N ASN A 2 -14.60 4.16 -3.68
CA ASN A 2 -13.68 4.96 -2.90
C ASN A 2 -14.15 6.42 -2.88
N VAL A 3 -14.35 6.98 -1.69
CA VAL A 3 -14.80 8.37 -1.50
C VAL A 3 -13.64 9.37 -1.39
N GLY A 4 -12.41 8.89 -1.44
CA GLY A 4 -11.19 9.69 -1.42
C GLY A 4 -10.80 10.17 -0.01
N PRO A 5 -9.97 11.21 0.07
CA PRO A 5 -9.47 11.72 1.33
C PRO A 5 -10.58 12.47 2.07
N ALA A 6 -10.92 11.99 3.26
CA ALA A 6 -11.78 12.73 4.18
C ALA A 6 -11.09 14.03 4.67
N MET A 7 -9.77 14.05 4.72
CA MET A 7 -8.96 15.25 4.89
C MET A 7 -7.71 15.19 3.99
N LEU A 8 -7.42 16.28 3.30
CA LEU A 8 -6.20 16.50 2.52
C LEU A 8 -5.16 17.30 3.32
N ARG A 9 -5.58 18.19 4.23
CA ARG A 9 -4.70 19.09 4.99
C ARG A 9 -5.24 19.34 6.40
N ASP A 10 -4.40 19.88 7.28
CA ASP A 10 -4.77 20.23 8.66
C ASP A 10 -5.85 21.34 8.75
N SER A 11 -6.02 22.15 7.70
CA SER A 11 -7.09 23.15 7.62
C SER A 11 -8.48 22.55 7.43
N ASP A 12 -8.58 21.29 7.02
CA ASP A 12 -9.87 20.66 6.68
C ASP A 12 -10.72 20.38 7.92
N ASP A 13 -12.01 20.20 7.69
CA ASP A 13 -12.99 19.94 8.75
C ASP A 13 -12.91 18.48 9.24
N PRO A 14 -12.55 18.23 10.52
CA PRO A 14 -12.41 16.88 11.05
C PRO A 14 -13.75 16.13 11.14
N ARG A 15 -14.90 16.80 11.03
CA ARG A 15 -16.22 16.12 11.02
C ARG A 15 -16.35 15.12 9.87
N ILE A 16 -15.65 15.33 8.76
CA ILE A 16 -15.65 14.42 7.62
C ILE A 16 -14.96 13.08 7.96
N MET A 17 -13.89 13.10 8.77
CA MET A 17 -13.26 11.87 9.27
C MET A 17 -14.20 11.06 10.15
N ARG A 18 -14.99 11.73 11.00
CA ARG A 18 -15.99 11.06 11.85
C ARG A 18 -17.12 10.43 11.03
N LEU A 19 -17.57 11.13 9.98
CA LEU A 19 -18.55 10.58 9.04
C LEU A 19 -17.99 9.37 8.30
N LEU A 20 -16.74 9.44 7.83
CA LEU A 20 -16.07 8.31 7.19
C LEU A 20 -15.94 7.12 8.15
N ALA A 21 -15.58 7.34 9.43
CA ALA A 21 -15.50 6.29 10.43
C ALA A 21 -16.84 5.56 10.63
N GLN A 22 -17.96 6.29 10.69
CA GLN A 22 -19.31 5.71 10.74
C GLN A 22 -19.65 4.93 9.47
N ALA A 23 -19.34 5.48 8.30
CA ALA A 23 -19.58 4.84 7.01
C ALA A 23 -18.81 3.52 6.90
N LEU A 24 -17.52 3.50 7.22
CA LEU A 24 -16.68 2.31 7.18
C LEU A 24 -17.09 1.24 8.21
N SER A 25 -17.76 1.64 9.29
CA SER A 25 -18.25 0.71 10.32
C SER A 25 -19.59 0.06 9.96
N THR A 26 -20.39 0.66 9.07
CA THR A 26 -21.80 0.29 8.87
C THR A 26 -22.17 0.01 7.41
N LEU A 27 -21.48 0.60 6.45
CA LEU A 27 -21.81 0.49 5.03
C LEU A 27 -20.89 -0.54 4.35
N PRO A 28 -21.45 -1.47 3.54
CA PRO A 28 -20.65 -2.38 2.76
C PRO A 28 -19.99 -1.65 1.57
N ARG A 29 -18.77 -2.06 1.21
CA ARG A 29 -18.10 -1.66 -0.03
C ARG A 29 -17.81 -0.16 -0.15
N ILE A 30 -17.63 0.55 0.96
CA ILE A 30 -17.10 1.92 0.97
C ILE A 30 -15.64 1.88 1.42
N GLU A 31 -14.80 2.63 0.73
CA GLU A 31 -13.39 2.83 1.03
C GLU A 31 -13.10 4.32 1.13
N GLY A 32 -12.07 4.70 1.87
CA GLY A 32 -11.61 6.07 1.94
C GLY A 32 -10.18 6.18 2.43
N ASN A 33 -9.67 7.41 2.43
CA ASN A 33 -8.33 7.67 2.90
C ASN A 33 -8.24 9.03 3.61
N ALA A 34 -7.02 9.39 4.00
CA ALA A 34 -6.66 10.74 4.41
C ALA A 34 -5.21 11.02 4.01
N SER A 35 -4.83 12.29 3.85
CA SER A 35 -3.47 12.69 3.48
C SER A 35 -2.67 13.12 4.71
N LEU A 36 -1.83 12.21 5.21
CA LEU A 36 -0.95 12.40 6.37
C LEU A 36 0.21 13.38 6.11
N ALA A 37 0.61 13.54 4.85
CA ALA A 37 1.62 14.51 4.43
C ALA A 37 1.48 14.84 2.93
N GLY A 38 1.85 16.08 2.59
CA GLY A 38 1.93 16.60 1.23
C GLY A 38 3.20 17.42 1.01
N GLU A 39 3.28 18.08 -0.15
CA GLU A 39 4.38 19.00 -0.47
C GLU A 39 4.49 20.17 0.54
N ASP A 40 3.39 20.51 1.20
CA ASP A 40 3.26 21.55 2.23
C ASP A 40 3.63 21.10 3.65
N GLY A 41 3.95 19.83 3.87
CA GLY A 41 4.45 19.33 5.15
C GLY A 41 3.75 18.07 5.66
N ILE A 42 3.99 17.77 6.94
CA ILE A 42 3.34 16.67 7.66
C ILE A 42 2.09 17.21 8.35
N HIS A 43 0.96 16.55 8.15
CA HIS A 43 -0.38 16.98 8.60
C HIS A 43 -0.74 16.30 9.93
N TRP A 44 -0.28 16.88 11.05
CA TRP A 44 -0.44 16.28 12.38
C TRP A 44 -1.88 16.21 12.85
N LYS A 45 -2.76 17.12 12.42
CA LYS A 45 -4.19 17.00 12.72
C LYS A 45 -4.81 15.85 11.93
N VAL A 46 -4.47 15.71 10.65
CA VAL A 46 -4.93 14.57 9.83
C VAL A 46 -4.45 13.23 10.41
N ILE A 47 -3.21 13.16 10.88
CA ILE A 47 -2.66 11.98 11.55
C ILE A 47 -3.49 11.61 12.80
N ARG A 48 -3.79 12.57 13.67
CA ARG A 48 -4.61 12.34 14.87
C ARG A 48 -6.02 11.87 14.54
N GLU A 49 -6.67 12.51 13.57
CA GLU A 49 -8.02 12.11 13.15
C GLU A 49 -8.01 10.73 12.45
N SER A 50 -6.92 10.36 11.77
CA SER A 50 -6.75 9.03 11.16
C SER A 50 -6.60 7.94 12.21
N ALA A 51 -5.85 8.20 13.28
CA ALA A 51 -5.74 7.30 14.43
C ALA A 51 -7.09 7.10 15.13
N ALA A 52 -7.81 8.19 15.41
CA ALA A 52 -9.14 8.13 16.00
C ALA A 52 -10.15 7.38 15.11
N LEU A 53 -10.09 7.59 13.78
CA LEU A 53 -10.91 6.85 12.82
C LEU A 53 -10.60 5.35 12.89
N VAL A 54 -9.33 4.94 12.82
CA VAL A 54 -8.95 3.52 12.87
C VAL A 54 -9.44 2.88 14.18
N ARG A 55 -9.23 3.54 15.33
CA ARG A 55 -9.72 3.07 16.64
C ARG A 55 -11.24 2.90 16.63
N TYR A 56 -11.98 3.92 16.18
CA TYR A 56 -13.42 3.86 16.09
C TYR A 56 -13.89 2.68 15.23
N VAL A 57 -13.32 2.52 14.04
CA VAL A 57 -13.71 1.45 13.11
C VAL A 57 -13.35 0.06 13.67
N THR A 58 -12.22 -0.10 14.35
CA THR A 58 -11.87 -1.34 15.04
C THR A 58 -12.96 -1.74 16.04
N ASP A 59 -13.49 -0.77 16.80
CA ASP A 59 -14.47 -1.04 17.86
C ASP A 59 -15.91 -1.26 17.37
N HIS A 60 -16.27 -0.64 16.25
CA HIS A 60 -17.66 -0.55 15.77
C HIS A 60 -17.94 -1.34 14.48
N SER A 61 -16.91 -1.70 13.70
CA SER A 61 -17.08 -2.59 12.55
C SER A 61 -17.14 -4.06 12.99
N PRO A 62 -18.03 -4.88 12.40
CA PRO A 62 -18.01 -6.34 12.60
C PRO A 62 -16.63 -6.93 12.30
N GLY A 63 -16.04 -7.66 13.25
CA GLY A 63 -14.70 -8.24 13.12
C GLY A 63 -13.57 -7.24 12.82
N SER A 64 -13.79 -5.94 13.08
CA SER A 64 -12.85 -4.85 12.75
C SER A 64 -12.49 -4.71 11.26
N ILE A 65 -13.18 -5.42 10.35
CA ILE A 65 -12.85 -5.50 8.92
C ILE A 65 -12.92 -4.15 8.21
N GLY A 66 -13.75 -3.21 8.68
CA GLY A 66 -13.85 -1.87 8.10
C GLY A 66 -12.53 -1.11 8.03
N THR A 67 -11.55 -1.46 8.89
CA THR A 67 -10.20 -0.86 8.86
C THR A 67 -9.42 -1.20 7.59
N PHE A 68 -9.73 -2.34 6.95
CA PHE A 68 -9.18 -2.72 5.64
C PHE A 68 -9.54 -1.72 4.54
N ASN A 69 -10.68 -1.04 4.69
CA ASN A 69 -11.19 -0.08 3.72
C ASN A 69 -10.68 1.35 3.94
N PHE A 70 -9.74 1.56 4.88
CA PHE A 70 -9.11 2.85 5.15
C PHE A 70 -7.59 2.79 5.00
N THR A 71 -6.99 3.84 4.44
CA THR A 71 -5.54 4.04 4.51
C THR A 71 -5.18 5.49 4.75
N GLY A 72 -4.15 5.72 5.57
CA GLY A 72 -3.48 7.01 5.63
C GLY A 72 -2.43 7.09 4.52
N THR A 73 -2.58 8.01 3.57
CA THR A 73 -1.64 8.22 2.46
C THR A 73 -0.69 9.37 2.78
N ALA A 74 0.55 9.32 2.29
CA ALA A 74 1.52 10.40 2.43
C ALA A 74 2.24 10.62 1.10
N MET A 75 2.35 11.88 0.65
CA MET A 75 2.92 12.26 -0.64
C MET A 75 2.28 11.58 -1.87
N LEU A 76 1.12 10.92 -1.71
CA LEU A 76 0.41 10.28 -2.80
C LEU A 76 -0.37 11.34 -3.57
N ARG A 77 -0.04 11.49 -4.86
CA ARG A 77 -0.74 12.43 -5.75
C ARG A 77 -2.11 11.89 -6.17
N PRO A 78 -3.05 12.76 -6.58
CA PRO A 78 -4.32 12.33 -7.14
C PRO A 78 -4.13 11.38 -8.33
N HIS A 79 -5.17 10.58 -8.61
CA HIS A 79 -5.24 9.61 -9.70
C HIS A 79 -4.38 8.34 -9.52
N ALA A 80 -3.88 8.07 -8.31
CA ALA A 80 -3.40 6.73 -7.98
C ALA A 80 -4.53 5.70 -8.18
N PRO A 81 -4.32 4.58 -8.90
CA PRO A 81 -5.40 3.64 -9.24
C PRO A 81 -5.67 2.59 -8.16
N PHE A 82 -4.85 2.53 -7.10
CA PHE A 82 -4.94 1.49 -6.07
C PHE A 82 -5.74 1.93 -4.85
N TYR A 83 -6.60 1.03 -4.39
CA TYR A 83 -7.47 1.23 -3.23
C TYR A 83 -6.80 0.81 -1.91
N PRO A 84 -7.19 1.41 -0.78
CA PRO A 84 -8.14 2.52 -0.64
C PRO A 84 -7.49 3.91 -0.84
N GLY A 85 -6.25 4.00 -1.32
CA GLY A 85 -5.53 5.26 -1.52
C GLY A 85 -5.96 6.12 -2.72
N ALA A 86 -6.77 5.58 -3.64
CA ALA A 86 -7.19 6.29 -4.85
C ALA A 86 -8.07 7.51 -4.53
N TYR A 87 -7.86 8.60 -5.26
CA TYR A 87 -8.72 9.79 -5.20
C TYR A 87 -8.51 10.70 -6.40
N HIS A 88 -9.40 11.68 -6.59
CA HIS A 88 -9.24 12.76 -7.56
C HIS A 88 -9.67 14.10 -6.97
N THR A 89 -9.08 15.18 -7.46
CA THR A 89 -9.44 16.56 -7.11
C THR A 89 -9.87 17.40 -8.33
N GLY A 90 -9.85 16.79 -9.53
CA GLY A 90 -10.16 17.44 -10.80
C GLY A 90 -11.64 17.35 -11.22
N ALA A 91 -11.92 17.91 -12.40
CA ALA A 91 -13.25 18.10 -12.98
C ALA A 91 -14.02 16.80 -13.37
N GLY A 92 -13.54 15.63 -12.95
CA GLY A 92 -14.07 14.32 -13.34
C GLY A 92 -13.66 13.91 -14.77
N ARG A 93 -14.13 12.73 -15.22
CA ARG A 93 -13.77 12.13 -16.54
C ARG A 93 -12.26 11.94 -16.74
N GLN A 94 -11.55 11.66 -15.67
CA GLN A 94 -10.13 11.32 -15.67
C GLN A 94 -9.99 9.89 -15.16
N PHE A 95 -9.04 9.14 -15.71
CA PHE A 95 -8.77 7.79 -15.24
C PHE A 95 -7.30 7.44 -15.39
N SER A 96 -6.84 6.53 -14.54
CA SER A 96 -5.54 5.89 -14.57
C SER A 96 -5.74 4.38 -14.62
N ILE A 97 -4.67 3.64 -14.91
CA ILE A 97 -4.69 2.18 -14.93
C ILE A 97 -3.60 1.68 -13.99
N GLY A 98 -3.98 0.81 -13.06
CA GLY A 98 -3.05 -0.04 -12.30
C GLY A 98 -3.41 -1.50 -12.57
N PHE A 99 -2.46 -2.40 -12.41
CA PHE A 99 -2.67 -3.83 -12.63
C PHE A 99 -1.73 -4.65 -11.74
N GLU A 100 -2.11 -5.90 -11.54
CA GLU A 100 -1.26 -6.91 -10.89
C GLU A 100 -0.03 -7.21 -11.76
N GLY A 101 1.13 -7.34 -11.13
CA GLY A 101 2.40 -7.53 -11.84
C GLY A 101 3.45 -8.35 -11.10
N ALA A 102 3.12 -8.91 -9.94
CA ALA A 102 4.07 -9.68 -9.14
C ALA A 102 4.58 -10.94 -9.88
N SER A 103 3.81 -11.52 -10.81
CA SER A 103 4.24 -12.64 -11.65
C SER A 103 5.40 -12.28 -12.58
N VAL A 104 5.44 -11.06 -13.12
CA VAL A 104 6.53 -10.57 -13.96
C VAL A 104 7.83 -10.48 -13.13
N VAL A 105 7.72 -9.99 -11.90
CA VAL A 105 8.85 -9.96 -10.96
C VAL A 105 9.33 -11.38 -10.67
N GLN A 106 8.41 -12.30 -10.35
CA GLN A 106 8.71 -13.69 -10.06
C GLN A 106 9.45 -14.39 -11.20
N GLU A 107 9.03 -14.16 -12.45
CA GLU A 107 9.68 -14.75 -13.62
C GLU A 107 11.13 -14.28 -13.75
N VAL A 108 11.37 -12.97 -13.70
CA VAL A 108 12.73 -12.40 -13.83
C VAL A 108 13.60 -12.82 -12.65
N PHE A 109 13.07 -12.78 -11.42
CA PHE A 109 13.80 -13.11 -10.20
C PHE A 109 14.08 -14.62 -10.04
N SER A 110 13.41 -15.48 -10.81
CA SER A 110 13.70 -16.92 -10.82
C SER A 110 14.92 -17.29 -11.66
N ARG A 111 15.36 -16.40 -12.55
CA ARG A 111 16.46 -16.65 -13.50
C ARG A 111 17.68 -15.75 -13.31
N ALA A 112 17.60 -14.77 -12.41
CA ALA A 112 18.65 -13.78 -12.20
C ALA A 112 19.08 -13.77 -10.72
N HIS A 113 20.39 -13.80 -10.46
CA HIS A 113 20.95 -13.81 -9.11
C HIS A 113 22.25 -13.02 -9.07
N GLY A 114 22.48 -12.24 -8.01
CA GLY A 114 23.76 -11.57 -7.77
C GLY A 114 24.13 -10.45 -8.76
N ASP A 115 23.23 -10.05 -9.66
CA ASP A 115 23.45 -9.01 -10.67
C ASP A 115 22.37 -7.92 -10.54
N PHE A 116 22.68 -6.82 -9.88
CA PHE A 116 21.74 -5.73 -9.68
C PHE A 116 21.34 -5.05 -11.00
N ASP A 117 22.31 -4.66 -11.82
CA ASP A 117 22.06 -3.85 -13.02
C ASP A 117 21.41 -4.66 -14.13
N GLY A 118 21.85 -5.90 -14.36
CA GLY A 118 21.24 -6.79 -15.34
C GLY A 118 19.82 -7.17 -14.94
N THR A 119 19.58 -7.55 -13.68
CA THR A 119 18.23 -7.88 -13.18
C THR A 119 17.30 -6.69 -13.27
N ARG A 120 17.74 -5.49 -12.87
CA ARG A 120 16.94 -4.26 -13.02
C ARG A 120 16.58 -4.00 -14.47
N THR A 121 17.55 -4.12 -15.38
CA THR A 121 17.36 -3.83 -16.81
C THR A 121 16.36 -4.79 -17.42
N GLU A 122 16.49 -6.09 -17.15
CA GLU A 122 15.57 -7.11 -17.63
C GLU A 122 14.17 -6.92 -17.03
N LEU A 123 14.05 -6.65 -15.73
CA LEU A 123 12.76 -6.40 -15.11
C LEU A 123 12.08 -5.14 -15.68
N THR A 124 12.85 -4.07 -15.94
CA THR A 124 12.33 -2.86 -16.58
C THR A 124 11.77 -3.17 -17.96
N LYS A 125 12.50 -3.97 -18.75
CA LYS A 125 12.10 -4.40 -20.08
C LYS A 125 10.77 -5.16 -20.05
N GLU A 126 10.65 -6.17 -19.19
CA GLU A 126 9.42 -6.97 -19.09
C GLU A 126 8.23 -6.14 -18.59
N LEU A 127 8.41 -5.33 -17.54
CA LEU A 127 7.36 -4.41 -17.07
C LEU A 127 6.92 -3.42 -18.16
N THR A 128 7.86 -2.95 -18.99
CA THR A 128 7.58 -2.03 -20.10
C THR A 128 6.63 -2.62 -21.13
N VAL A 129 6.73 -3.92 -21.41
CA VAL A 129 5.83 -4.60 -22.35
C VAL A 129 4.38 -4.45 -21.88
N HIS A 130 4.09 -4.80 -20.61
CA HIS A 130 2.74 -4.71 -20.04
C HIS A 130 2.27 -3.27 -19.88
N ALA A 131 3.14 -2.37 -19.40
CA ALA A 131 2.79 -0.97 -19.22
C ALA A 131 2.45 -0.26 -20.54
N LYS A 132 3.15 -0.56 -21.63
CA LYS A 132 2.83 -0.01 -22.96
C LYS A 132 1.49 -0.50 -23.50
N VAL A 133 1.11 -1.75 -23.21
CA VAL A 133 -0.23 -2.26 -23.54
C VAL A 133 -1.30 -1.46 -22.79
N ALA A 134 -1.12 -1.26 -21.48
CA ALA A 134 -2.04 -0.46 -20.66
C ALA A 134 -2.13 0.99 -21.13
N GLU A 135 -1.00 1.62 -21.46
CA GLU A 135 -0.96 2.98 -22.02
C GLU A 135 -1.71 3.08 -23.36
N SER A 136 -1.51 2.12 -24.27
CA SER A 136 -2.24 2.06 -25.54
C SER A 136 -3.75 1.92 -25.35
N ILE A 137 -4.17 1.05 -24.43
CA ILE A 137 -5.60 0.88 -24.08
C ILE A 137 -6.14 2.17 -23.47
N GLY A 138 -5.40 2.79 -22.54
CA GLY A 138 -5.76 4.07 -21.92
C GLY A 138 -5.96 5.18 -22.96
N GLN A 139 -5.06 5.31 -23.93
CA GLN A 139 -5.20 6.28 -25.01
C GLN A 139 -6.44 6.03 -25.88
N LYS A 140 -6.73 4.77 -26.22
CA LYS A 140 -7.93 4.40 -26.98
C LYS A 140 -9.23 4.72 -26.23
N VAL A 141 -9.29 4.39 -24.94
CA VAL A 141 -10.46 4.67 -24.09
C VAL A 141 -10.65 6.18 -23.93
N ALA A 142 -9.56 6.93 -23.70
CA ALA A 142 -9.60 8.39 -23.62
C ALA A 142 -10.19 9.02 -24.89
N ALA A 143 -9.73 8.59 -26.07
CA ALA A 143 -10.25 9.07 -27.34
C ALA A 143 -11.73 8.72 -27.55
N ALA A 144 -12.12 7.47 -27.28
CA ALA A 144 -13.49 7.00 -27.49
C ALA A 144 -14.50 7.63 -26.52
N ARG A 145 -14.10 7.90 -25.27
CA ARG A 145 -15.00 8.39 -24.22
C ARG A 145 -14.90 9.89 -23.97
N ARG A 146 -13.97 10.59 -24.62
CA ARG A 146 -13.61 11.99 -24.32
C ARG A 146 -13.25 12.17 -22.84
N TRP A 147 -12.48 11.21 -22.32
CA TRP A 147 -11.91 11.22 -20.97
C TRP A 147 -10.41 11.52 -21.06
N THR A 148 -9.81 11.97 -19.97
CA THR A 148 -8.36 12.18 -19.90
C THR A 148 -7.67 10.97 -19.27
N PHE A 149 -6.72 10.37 -19.99
CA PHE A 149 -5.85 9.34 -19.45
C PHE A 149 -4.70 9.97 -18.64
N MET A 150 -4.66 9.63 -17.36
CA MET A 150 -3.72 10.20 -16.39
C MET A 150 -2.39 9.45 -16.34
N GLY A 151 -2.38 8.17 -16.71
CA GLY A 151 -1.17 7.37 -16.76
C GLY A 151 -1.37 5.94 -16.26
N VAL A 152 -0.27 5.20 -16.21
CA VAL A 152 -0.17 3.85 -15.69
C VAL A 152 0.58 3.86 -14.35
N ASP A 153 0.05 3.18 -13.34
CA ASP A 153 0.85 2.80 -12.17
C ASP A 153 1.45 1.42 -12.43
N ALA A 154 2.77 1.37 -12.63
CA ALA A 154 3.50 0.15 -12.96
C ALA A 154 3.92 -0.66 -11.72
N THR A 155 3.40 -0.33 -10.55
CA THR A 155 3.63 -1.08 -9.31
C THR A 155 3.18 -2.54 -9.49
N PRO A 156 4.06 -3.55 -9.32
CA PRO A 156 3.72 -4.94 -9.48
C PRO A 156 2.96 -5.43 -8.24
N ALA A 157 1.67 -5.11 -8.17
CA ALA A 157 0.82 -5.55 -7.07
C ALA A 157 0.73 -7.08 -7.03
N PRO A 158 0.85 -7.72 -5.85
CA PRO A 158 0.56 -9.13 -5.67
C PRO A 158 -0.95 -9.37 -5.57
N LEU A 159 -1.37 -10.61 -5.82
CA LEU A 159 -2.73 -11.04 -5.51
C LEU A 159 -2.75 -12.53 -5.17
N GLY A 160 -3.19 -12.86 -3.96
CA GLY A 160 -3.46 -14.24 -3.59
C GLY A 160 -2.18 -15.08 -3.53
N ASP A 161 -2.12 -16.10 -4.39
CA ASP A 161 -0.96 -17.00 -4.53
C ASP A 161 0.19 -16.39 -5.38
N VAL A 162 -0.06 -15.31 -6.14
CA VAL A 162 1.00 -14.60 -6.89
C VAL A 162 1.71 -13.64 -5.93
N SER A 163 2.77 -14.14 -5.32
CA SER A 163 3.45 -13.50 -4.20
C SER A 163 4.69 -12.71 -4.62
N ILE A 164 4.77 -11.45 -4.16
CA ILE A 164 5.96 -10.62 -4.27
C ILE A 164 7.07 -11.09 -3.32
N ALA A 165 6.69 -11.67 -2.18
CA ALA A 165 7.65 -12.26 -1.27
C ALA A 165 8.29 -13.50 -1.89
N ALA A 166 7.51 -14.39 -2.51
CA ALA A 166 8.05 -15.55 -3.22
C ALA A 166 9.06 -15.13 -4.31
N ALA A 167 8.77 -14.05 -5.04
CA ALA A 167 9.69 -13.52 -6.03
C ALA A 167 11.01 -13.06 -5.38
N ILE A 168 10.93 -12.32 -4.28
CA ILE A 168 12.11 -11.88 -3.53
C ILE A 168 12.88 -13.08 -2.95
N GLU A 169 12.18 -14.10 -2.45
CA GLU A 169 12.81 -15.33 -1.93
C GLU A 169 13.54 -16.09 -3.04
N SER A 170 13.00 -16.13 -4.27
CA SER A 170 13.69 -16.78 -5.39
C SER A 170 14.96 -16.04 -5.80
N TYR A 171 14.94 -14.69 -5.81
CA TYR A 171 16.13 -13.91 -6.13
C TYR A 171 17.22 -14.05 -5.06
N THR A 172 16.83 -13.94 -3.79
CA THR A 172 17.77 -13.88 -2.65
C THR A 172 18.21 -15.26 -2.16
N GLY A 173 17.46 -16.32 -2.45
CA GLY A 173 17.67 -17.66 -1.89
C GLY A 173 17.37 -17.76 -0.39
N ALA A 174 16.77 -16.72 0.20
CA ALA A 174 16.50 -16.61 1.64
C ALA A 174 15.05 -16.15 1.88
N ARG A 175 14.56 -16.29 3.11
CA ARG A 175 13.19 -15.89 3.46
C ARG A 175 13.04 -14.37 3.39
N PHE A 176 11.87 -13.88 2.96
CA PHE A 176 11.55 -12.46 3.04
C PHE A 176 11.68 -12.00 4.50
N GLY A 177 12.39 -10.88 4.71
CA GLY A 177 12.80 -10.42 6.05
C GLY A 177 14.29 -10.61 6.33
N SER A 178 14.95 -11.53 5.62
CA SER A 178 16.39 -11.75 5.75
C SER A 178 17.21 -10.61 5.14
N SER A 179 18.49 -10.52 5.51
CA SER A 179 19.49 -9.72 4.79
C SER A 179 19.42 -10.00 3.29
N GLY A 180 19.41 -8.93 2.48
CA GLY A 180 19.20 -9.03 1.02
C GLY A 180 17.79 -8.68 0.55
N THR A 181 16.76 -8.77 1.42
CA THR A 181 15.37 -8.34 1.10
C THR A 181 15.35 -6.89 0.61
N MET A 182 16.10 -6.00 1.26
CA MET A 182 16.21 -4.59 0.87
C MET A 182 16.80 -4.40 -0.53
N THR A 183 17.81 -5.19 -0.91
CA THR A 183 18.42 -5.13 -2.24
C THR A 183 17.41 -5.54 -3.32
N ALA A 184 16.68 -6.63 -3.09
CA ALA A 184 15.62 -7.08 -3.99
C ALA A 184 14.51 -6.03 -4.13
N ALA A 185 14.10 -5.41 -3.04
CA ALA A 185 13.11 -4.33 -3.03
C ALA A 185 13.56 -3.09 -3.83
N LEU A 186 14.86 -2.74 -3.74
CA LEU A 186 15.46 -1.66 -4.50
C LEU A 186 15.49 -1.98 -6.00
N ILE A 187 15.82 -3.21 -6.40
CA ILE A 187 15.81 -3.65 -7.81
C ILE A 187 14.41 -3.45 -8.40
N ILE A 188 13.38 -3.97 -7.73
CA ILE A 188 11.98 -3.85 -8.19
C ILE A 188 11.60 -2.38 -8.34
N THR A 189 11.82 -1.58 -7.29
CA THR A 189 11.41 -0.17 -7.29
C THR A 189 12.14 0.63 -8.37
N THR A 190 13.44 0.37 -8.57
CA THR A 190 14.23 1.06 -9.61
C THR A 190 13.76 0.66 -11.00
N ALA A 191 13.44 -0.62 -11.22
CA ALA A 191 12.92 -1.10 -12.49
C ALA A 191 11.55 -0.50 -12.82
N VAL A 192 10.63 -0.48 -11.85
CA VAL A 192 9.29 0.13 -12.00
C VAL A 192 9.41 1.61 -12.37
N LYS A 193 10.25 2.37 -11.66
CA LYS A 193 10.48 3.80 -11.95
C LYS A 193 11.10 4.05 -13.32
N ALA A 194 11.84 3.09 -13.88
CA ALA A 194 12.48 3.20 -15.18
C ALA A 194 11.54 2.88 -16.36
N VAL A 195 10.33 2.36 -16.11
CA VAL A 195 9.37 2.05 -17.17
C VAL A 195 8.97 3.32 -17.94
N PRO A 196 9.20 3.39 -19.27
CA PRO A 196 9.05 4.61 -20.05
C PRO A 196 7.63 4.81 -20.57
N VAL A 197 6.68 4.98 -19.65
CA VAL A 197 5.29 5.36 -19.92
C VAL A 197 4.93 6.58 -19.08
N LYS A 198 3.79 7.23 -19.36
CA LYS A 198 3.26 8.25 -18.44
C LYS A 198 2.87 7.60 -17.11
N GLN A 199 3.71 7.74 -16.08
CA GLN A 199 3.49 7.10 -14.78
C GLN A 199 2.63 7.94 -13.82
N VAL A 200 1.87 7.26 -12.97
CA VAL A 200 1.01 7.83 -11.92
C VAL A 200 0.95 6.89 -10.71
N GLY A 201 0.56 7.40 -9.53
CA GLY A 201 0.34 6.59 -8.34
C GLY A 201 1.61 6.31 -7.54
N TYR A 202 1.76 5.09 -7.05
CA TYR A 202 2.85 4.67 -6.17
C TYR A 202 4.15 4.44 -6.95
N SER A 203 4.08 3.84 -8.15
CA SER A 203 5.23 3.54 -9.01
C SER A 203 6.40 2.92 -8.24
N GLY A 204 6.14 1.88 -7.45
CA GLY A 204 7.13 1.23 -6.60
C GLY A 204 6.81 -0.23 -6.31
N LEU A 205 7.34 -0.77 -5.21
CA LEU A 205 7.01 -2.10 -4.70
C LEU A 205 5.90 -2.01 -3.65
N MET A 206 4.89 -2.87 -3.77
CA MET A 206 3.85 -3.13 -2.76
C MET A 206 4.23 -4.30 -1.84
N VAL A 207 4.03 -4.15 -0.53
CA VAL A 207 4.27 -5.21 0.48
C VAL A 207 3.04 -5.35 1.39
N PRO A 208 1.88 -5.80 0.86
CA PRO A 208 0.66 -5.97 1.65
C PRO A 208 0.73 -7.27 2.45
N VAL A 209 1.09 -7.16 3.72
CA VAL A 209 1.35 -8.29 4.62
C VAL A 209 0.26 -9.36 4.61
N MET A 210 -1.02 -8.99 4.57
CA MET A 210 -2.13 -9.95 4.58
C MET A 210 -2.73 -10.22 3.19
N GLU A 211 -2.38 -9.49 2.13
CA GLU A 211 -2.90 -9.81 0.76
C GLU A 211 -1.97 -10.72 -0.04
N ASP A 212 -0.77 -10.98 0.49
CA ASP A 212 0.21 -11.91 -0.07
C ASP A 212 0.41 -13.09 0.88
N LYS A 213 0.12 -14.30 0.39
CA LYS A 213 0.16 -15.53 1.19
C LYS A 213 1.51 -15.81 1.83
N VAL A 214 2.61 -15.49 1.14
CA VAL A 214 3.96 -15.73 1.66
C VAL A 214 4.35 -14.62 2.63
N LEU A 215 3.99 -13.35 2.39
CA LEU A 215 4.16 -12.29 3.39
C LEU A 215 3.42 -12.62 4.68
N ALA A 216 2.15 -13.04 4.59
CA ALA A 216 1.34 -13.38 5.75
C ALA A 216 1.99 -14.51 6.56
N ARG A 217 2.48 -15.55 5.89
CA ARG A 217 3.23 -16.63 6.53
C ARG A 217 4.52 -16.12 7.21
N ARG A 218 5.34 -15.35 6.51
CA ARG A 218 6.63 -14.84 7.02
C ARG A 218 6.46 -13.86 8.17
N TRP A 219 5.40 -13.06 8.15
CA TRP A 219 4.99 -12.22 9.27
C TRP A 219 4.65 -13.06 10.50
N GLY A 220 3.84 -14.10 10.33
CA GLY A 220 3.46 -15.03 11.41
C GLY A 220 4.67 -15.75 12.02
N GLU A 221 5.63 -16.14 11.19
CA GLU A 221 6.93 -16.70 11.59
C GLU A 221 7.83 -15.67 12.30
N GLY A 222 7.56 -14.37 12.18
CA GLY A 222 8.39 -13.32 12.76
C GLY A 222 9.63 -12.96 11.97
N ALA A 223 9.68 -13.27 10.68
CA ALA A 223 10.85 -13.01 9.84
C ALA A 223 11.08 -11.51 9.60
N PHE A 224 10.04 -10.69 9.73
CA PHE A 224 10.09 -9.23 9.63
C PHE A 224 9.00 -8.60 10.51
N ASN A 225 9.10 -7.29 10.70
CA ASN A 225 8.18 -6.50 11.53
C ASN A 225 7.94 -5.11 10.91
N ILE A 226 7.23 -4.23 11.62
CA ILE A 226 6.94 -2.86 11.17
C ILE A 226 8.22 -2.08 10.88
N ASP A 227 9.23 -2.16 11.75
CA ASP A 227 10.51 -1.45 11.55
C ASP A 227 11.24 -1.95 10.29
N SER A 228 11.17 -3.25 10.02
CA SER A 228 11.71 -3.85 8.79
C SER A 228 11.00 -3.27 7.56
N LEU A 229 9.67 -3.14 7.58
CA LEU A 229 8.90 -2.56 6.49
C LEU A 229 9.18 -1.06 6.30
N LEU A 230 9.34 -0.30 7.38
CA LEU A 230 9.77 1.10 7.32
C LEU A 230 11.20 1.22 6.75
N ALA A 231 12.11 0.33 7.14
CA ALA A 231 13.46 0.27 6.58
C ALA A 231 13.45 -0.06 5.09
N TYR A 232 12.70 -1.09 4.65
CA TYR A 232 12.55 -1.41 3.23
C TYR A 232 11.89 -0.28 2.46
N SER A 233 10.96 0.43 3.10
CA SER A 233 10.33 1.62 2.54
C SER A 233 11.33 2.74 2.29
N SER A 234 12.52 2.79 2.91
CA SER A 234 13.54 3.78 2.52
C SER A 234 14.01 3.63 1.07
N VAL A 235 13.89 2.42 0.50
CA VAL A 235 14.26 2.10 -0.89
C VAL A 235 13.07 1.69 -1.76
N CYS A 236 11.87 1.54 -1.18
CA CYS A 236 10.65 1.06 -1.85
C CYS A 236 9.41 1.96 -1.64
N GLY A 237 8.31 1.69 -2.33
CA GLY A 237 7.29 2.69 -2.67
C GLY A 237 5.98 2.73 -1.88
N THR A 238 5.69 1.81 -0.95
CA THR A 238 4.30 1.72 -0.43
C THR A 238 4.10 1.84 1.08
N GLY A 239 5.12 1.70 1.91
CA GLY A 239 4.96 1.86 3.36
C GLY A 239 4.38 0.64 4.06
N LEU A 240 3.45 0.88 4.98
CA LEU A 240 2.86 -0.11 5.88
C LEU A 240 1.51 -0.55 5.32
N ASP A 241 1.44 -1.75 4.78
CA ASP A 241 0.24 -2.18 4.07
C ASP A 241 -0.32 -3.50 4.57
N THR A 242 -1.63 -3.50 4.84
CA THR A 242 -2.34 -4.54 5.59
C THR A 242 -1.61 -5.05 6.85
N ILE A 243 -1.16 -4.14 7.72
CA ILE A 243 -0.48 -4.51 8.97
C ILE A 243 -1.47 -4.97 10.07
N PRO A 244 -1.48 -6.25 10.47
CA PRO A 244 -2.29 -6.71 11.58
C PRO A 244 -1.73 -6.20 12.91
N LEU A 245 -2.60 -5.59 13.73
CA LEU A 245 -2.22 -5.02 15.02
C LEU A 245 -3.03 -5.63 16.18
N PRO A 246 -2.50 -5.58 17.41
CA PRO A 246 -3.27 -5.88 18.62
C PRO A 246 -4.54 -5.02 18.70
N GLY A 247 -5.63 -5.60 19.18
CA GLY A 247 -6.91 -4.90 19.32
C GLY A 247 -6.90 -3.77 20.34
N ASP A 248 -5.97 -3.81 21.29
CA ASP A 248 -5.73 -2.84 22.35
C ASP A 248 -4.67 -1.78 22.00
N VAL A 249 -4.20 -1.73 20.74
CA VAL A 249 -3.35 -0.62 20.29
C VAL A 249 -4.02 0.73 20.57
N SER A 250 -3.27 1.62 21.22
CA SER A 250 -3.78 2.92 21.62
C SER A 250 -3.81 3.90 20.44
N GLU A 251 -4.67 4.92 20.53
CA GLU A 251 -4.67 6.01 19.55
C GLU A 251 -3.30 6.70 19.48
N GLU A 252 -2.60 6.84 20.61
CA GLU A 252 -1.26 7.43 20.65
C GLU A 252 -0.23 6.59 19.89
N GLN A 253 -0.28 5.26 20.00
CA GLN A 253 0.58 4.37 19.22
C GLN A 253 0.27 4.48 17.72
N LEU A 254 -1.02 4.52 17.34
CA LEU A 254 -1.42 4.73 15.94
C LEU A 254 -0.93 6.08 15.40
N VAL A 255 -1.02 7.16 16.19
CA VAL A 255 -0.47 8.48 15.82
C VAL A 255 1.02 8.40 15.52
N ARG A 256 1.80 7.68 16.35
CA ARG A 256 3.24 7.52 16.15
C ARG A 256 3.55 6.72 14.87
N ILE A 257 2.86 5.60 14.63
CA ILE A 257 3.03 4.77 13.43
C ILE A 257 2.70 5.57 12.15
N PHE A 258 1.59 6.32 12.15
CA PHE A 258 1.24 7.20 11.05
C PHE A 258 2.26 8.34 10.87
N GLY A 259 2.76 8.89 11.97
CA GLY A 259 3.80 9.91 11.98
C GLY A 259 5.13 9.43 11.36
N ASP A 260 5.57 8.22 11.68
CA ASP A 260 6.77 7.62 11.10
C ASP A 260 6.62 7.39 9.59
N THR A 261 5.46 6.89 9.17
CA THR A 261 5.11 6.71 7.75
C THR A 261 5.15 8.05 7.01
N ALA A 262 4.50 9.07 7.57
CA ALA A 262 4.45 10.42 6.99
C ALA A 262 5.84 11.06 6.92
N SER A 263 6.65 10.89 7.97
CA SER A 263 8.01 11.43 8.05
C SER A 263 8.93 10.82 7.00
N LEU A 264 8.87 9.50 6.82
CA LEU A 264 9.67 8.82 5.80
C LEU A 264 9.22 9.21 4.39
N ALA A 265 7.92 9.30 4.15
CA ALA A 265 7.36 9.73 2.86
C ALA A 265 7.80 11.15 2.49
N TRP A 266 7.65 12.09 3.43
CA TRP A 266 8.02 13.49 3.25
C TRP A 266 9.53 13.63 3.00
N LYS A 267 10.36 12.95 3.81
CA LYS A 267 11.83 13.04 3.70
C LYS A 267 12.34 12.61 2.33
N TRP A 268 11.76 11.55 1.78
CA TRP A 268 12.16 11.00 0.48
C TRP A 268 11.34 11.54 -0.70
N ARG A 269 10.35 12.40 -0.43
CA ARG A 269 9.38 12.90 -1.43
C ARG A 269 8.81 11.79 -2.29
N LYS A 270 8.33 10.73 -1.64
CA LYS A 270 7.80 9.54 -2.31
C LYS A 270 6.45 9.15 -1.72
N PRO A 271 5.52 8.63 -2.54
CA PRO A 271 4.25 8.14 -2.03
C PRO A 271 4.49 7.03 -1.02
N MET A 272 3.68 7.00 0.04
CA MET A 272 3.59 5.91 1.00
C MET A 272 2.16 5.81 1.52
N SER A 273 1.84 4.68 2.13
CA SER A 273 0.56 4.42 2.78
C SER A 273 0.76 3.73 4.12
N ALA A 274 -0.23 3.87 4.98
CA ALA A 274 -0.38 3.14 6.23
C ALA A 274 -1.81 2.60 6.31
N ARG A 275 -1.97 1.31 5.96
CA ARG A 275 -3.19 0.53 6.15
C ARG A 275 -2.98 -0.35 7.38
N LEU A 276 -3.52 0.06 8.52
CA LEU A 276 -3.36 -0.61 9.82
C LEU A 276 -4.65 -1.35 10.19
N GLN A 277 -4.55 -2.60 10.65
CA GLN A 277 -5.71 -3.45 10.98
C GLN A 277 -5.63 -3.98 12.41
N PRO A 278 -5.95 -3.15 13.41
CA PRO A 278 -6.18 -3.63 14.77
C PRO A 278 -7.40 -4.55 14.82
N VAL A 279 -7.28 -5.67 15.53
CA VAL A 279 -8.35 -6.68 15.63
C VAL A 279 -8.92 -6.73 17.04
N LYS A 280 -10.14 -6.23 17.23
CA LYS A 280 -10.79 -6.12 18.54
C LYS A 280 -10.76 -7.45 19.31
N GLY A 281 -10.32 -7.39 20.56
CA GLY A 281 -10.27 -8.55 21.46
C GLY A 281 -9.13 -9.54 21.20
N LYS A 282 -8.29 -9.30 20.19
CA LYS A 282 -7.09 -10.10 19.92
C LYS A 282 -5.84 -9.41 20.46
N LYS A 283 -4.88 -10.21 20.92
CA LYS A 283 -3.60 -9.80 21.51
C LYS A 283 -2.44 -10.42 20.71
N PRO A 284 -1.18 -9.98 20.95
CA PRO A 284 -0.02 -10.64 20.36
C PRO A 284 -0.04 -12.16 20.58
N GLY A 285 0.25 -12.91 19.52
CA GLY A 285 0.20 -14.37 19.47
C GLY A 285 -1.12 -14.96 18.96
N ASP A 286 -2.23 -14.21 19.01
CA ASP A 286 -3.50 -14.66 18.43
C ASP A 286 -3.46 -14.58 16.90
N GLN A 287 -4.27 -15.39 16.22
CA GLN A 287 -4.49 -15.28 14.76
C GLN A 287 -5.53 -14.21 14.43
N THR A 288 -5.34 -13.50 13.32
CA THR A 288 -6.42 -12.75 12.68
C THR A 288 -7.48 -13.72 12.15
N GLU A 289 -8.72 -13.25 12.04
CA GLU A 289 -9.87 -14.05 11.58
C GLU A 289 -10.72 -13.22 10.61
N PHE A 290 -10.07 -12.52 9.69
CA PHE A 290 -10.77 -11.79 8.64
C PHE A 290 -11.41 -12.79 7.68
N ASN A 291 -12.69 -12.58 7.39
CA ASN A 291 -13.45 -13.33 6.40
C ASN A 291 -13.54 -12.50 5.12
N ASP A 292 -12.41 -12.39 4.43
CA ASP A 292 -12.28 -11.69 3.15
C ASP A 292 -11.46 -12.55 2.18
N PRO A 293 -11.91 -12.76 0.93
CA PRO A 293 -11.21 -13.63 -0.02
C PRO A 293 -9.82 -13.13 -0.43
N TYR A 294 -9.51 -11.86 -0.16
CA TYR A 294 -8.22 -11.26 -0.48
C TYR A 294 -7.27 -11.19 0.72
N LEU A 295 -7.72 -11.56 1.92
CA LEU A 295 -6.90 -11.54 3.14
C LEU A 295 -6.52 -12.95 3.61
N PHE A 296 -5.21 -13.18 3.71
CA PHE A 296 -4.62 -14.31 4.39
C PHE A 296 -4.43 -13.98 5.87
N ASN A 297 -5.09 -14.78 6.71
CA ASN A 297 -4.95 -14.64 8.15
C ASN A 297 -3.53 -14.99 8.63
N THR A 298 -3.06 -14.25 9.63
CA THR A 298 -1.71 -14.39 10.19
C THR A 298 -1.69 -14.08 11.69
N THR A 299 -0.54 -14.28 12.32
CA THR A 299 -0.32 -14.01 13.75
C THR A 299 -0.20 -12.51 14.01
N ILE A 300 -0.94 -12.00 14.99
CA ILE A 300 -0.75 -10.65 15.52
C ILE A 300 0.58 -10.63 16.31
N ARG A 301 1.43 -9.66 15.98
CA ARG A 301 2.76 -9.51 16.61
C ARG A 301 2.71 -8.37 17.64
N PRO A 302 3.58 -8.39 18.66
CA PRO A 302 3.68 -7.26 19.58
C PRO A 302 4.15 -6.01 18.84
N LEU A 303 3.65 -4.86 19.26
CA LEU A 303 4.23 -3.58 18.88
C LEU A 303 5.52 -3.34 19.68
N PRO A 304 6.54 -2.71 19.09
CA PRO A 304 7.73 -2.28 19.80
C PRO A 304 7.43 -1.20 20.86
#